data_AF-A0A2S7XMU5-F1
#
_entry.id   AF-A0A2S7XMU5-F1
#
_cell.length_a   1.000
_cell.length_b   1.000
_cell.length_c   1.000
_cell.angle_alpha   90.00
_cell.angle_beta   90.00
_cell.angle_gamma   90.00
#
_symmetry.space_group_name_H-M   'P 1'
#
loop_
_entity.id
_entity.type
_entity.pdbx_description
1 polymer ?
#
loop_
_entity_poly.entity_id
_entity_poly.type
_entity_poly.pdbx_seq_one_letter_code
_entity_poly.pdbx_strand_id
1 'polypeptide(L)'
;METYNSTSVLTITMTSREIADLVEKRHSDVKRTIDMLVARGTILKPQIAFLEEISNLGLPIKREIYVFDHAHKRDSFIVVAQLSPEFTAKLVDRWQELEAAAASTLQQPSIQSDAYTLPYQPAIEIQIAELAMRTLKMSDTSKIRMLALLCETKGSKSNFLPDYVDESLVRAITPLLKEIGHPLGSQVAKKVNPALEAMGILQHLSRKGRNNEIKWFWNLTDEGLQYGRNETSPNNPRETQPLFFVERFPELLKRLEAYIDSNALPGTNSQ
;
A
#
# COMPACT_ATOMS: atom_id res chain seq x y z
N MET A 1 -3.86 -10.48 -55.18
CA MET A 1 -4.24 -9.09 -54.86
C MET A 1 -4.14 -8.93 -53.36
N GLU A 2 -2.99 -8.49 -52.87
CA GLU A 2 -2.85 -8.06 -51.47
C GLU A 2 -2.64 -6.56 -51.50
N THR A 3 -3.69 -5.84 -51.07
CA THR A 3 -3.74 -4.39 -51.01
C THR A 3 -3.10 -3.90 -49.72
N TYR A 4 -2.19 -2.95 -49.89
CA TYR A 4 -1.55 -2.06 -48.93
C TYR A 4 -2.27 -1.81 -47.60
N ASN A 5 -1.48 -1.69 -46.53
CA ASN A 5 -1.73 -0.65 -45.53
C ASN A 5 -0.40 -0.10 -44.98
N SER A 6 0.26 0.76 -45.78
CA SER A 6 1.34 1.61 -45.29
C SER A 6 0.74 2.82 -44.59
N THR A 7 0.42 2.67 -43.30
CA THR A 7 0.12 3.80 -42.43
C THR A 7 1.39 4.64 -42.29
N SER A 8 1.49 5.74 -43.06
CA SER A 8 2.55 6.73 -42.89
C SER A 8 2.37 7.40 -41.53
N VAL A 9 3.12 6.94 -40.53
CA VAL A 9 3.19 7.56 -39.22
C VAL A 9 3.68 8.99 -39.43
N LEU A 10 2.85 9.99 -39.14
CA LEU A 10 3.27 11.39 -39.16
C LEU A 10 4.35 11.56 -38.08
N THR A 11 5.61 11.55 -38.50
CA THR A 11 6.75 11.77 -37.61
C THR A 11 6.68 13.20 -37.09
N ILE A 12 6.42 13.36 -35.80
CA ILE A 12 6.42 14.67 -35.15
C ILE A 12 7.85 15.19 -35.15
N THR A 13 8.09 16.27 -35.86
CA THR A 13 9.38 16.94 -35.99
C THR A 13 9.25 18.42 -35.68
N MET A 14 10.34 19.04 -35.26
CA MET A 14 10.46 20.50 -35.16
C MET A 14 11.75 20.95 -35.87
N THR A 15 11.67 21.98 -36.68
CA THR A 15 12.78 22.49 -37.48
C THR A 15 13.43 23.70 -36.81
N SER A 16 14.69 23.95 -37.14
CA SER A 16 15.40 25.19 -36.73
C SER A 16 14.72 26.48 -37.19
N ARG A 17 13.89 26.44 -38.24
CA ARG A 17 13.12 27.61 -38.68
C ARG A 17 11.92 27.87 -37.78
N GLU A 18 11.18 26.82 -37.44
CA GLU A 18 10.09 26.91 -36.45
C GLU A 18 10.61 27.37 -35.08
N ILE A 19 11.81 26.91 -34.67
CA ILE A 19 12.46 27.41 -33.45
C ILE A 19 12.78 28.91 -33.57
N ALA A 20 13.29 29.35 -34.72
CA ALA A 20 13.62 30.77 -34.95
C ALA A 20 12.38 31.66 -34.83
N ASP A 21 11.26 31.20 -35.38
CA ASP A 21 9.97 31.89 -35.29
C ASP A 21 9.45 31.87 -33.84
N LEU A 22 9.57 30.74 -33.13
CA LEU A 22 9.15 30.59 -31.74
C LEU A 22 9.91 31.50 -30.76
N VAL A 23 11.21 31.69 -30.95
CA VAL A 23 12.05 32.55 -30.09
C VAL A 23 12.20 33.97 -30.64
N GLU A 24 11.56 34.29 -31.76
CA GLU A 24 11.64 35.57 -32.47
C GLU A 24 13.10 36.01 -32.76
N LYS A 25 13.94 35.06 -33.17
CA LYS A 25 15.35 35.29 -33.54
C LYS A 25 15.59 35.00 -35.02
N ARG A 26 16.69 35.53 -35.56
CA ARG A 26 17.09 35.20 -36.93
C ARG A 26 17.51 33.74 -37.00
N HIS A 27 17.08 33.04 -38.05
CA HIS A 27 17.43 31.64 -38.29
C HIS A 27 18.95 31.39 -38.31
N SER A 28 19.75 32.38 -38.74
CA SER A 28 21.22 32.32 -38.68
C SER A 28 21.76 32.19 -37.25
N ASP A 29 21.15 32.87 -36.28
CA ASP A 29 21.58 32.85 -34.88
C ASP A 29 21.22 31.51 -34.23
N VAL A 30 20.09 30.93 -34.63
CA VAL A 30 19.67 29.57 -34.23
C VAL A 30 20.66 28.54 -34.75
N LYS A 31 21.02 28.56 -36.04
CA LYS A 31 22.02 27.63 -36.60
C LYS A 31 23.37 27.73 -35.89
N ARG A 32 23.86 28.95 -35.69
CA ARG A 32 25.11 29.21 -34.96
C ARG A 32 25.09 28.63 -33.54
N THR A 33 23.95 28.77 -32.86
CA THR A 33 23.77 28.23 -31.50
C THR A 33 23.77 26.71 -31.51
N ILE A 34 23.08 26.08 -32.46
CA ILE A 34 23.10 24.61 -32.65
C ILE A 34 24.54 24.13 -32.90
N ASP A 35 25.26 24.73 -33.84
CA ASP A 35 26.64 24.35 -34.16
C ASP A 35 27.56 24.46 -32.95
N MET A 36 27.42 25.54 -32.18
CA MET A 36 28.16 25.75 -30.94
C MET A 36 27.84 24.67 -29.90
N LEU A 37 26.56 24.34 -29.69
CA LEU A 37 26.14 23.33 -28.72
C LEU A 37 26.59 21.92 -29.12
N VAL A 38 26.59 21.61 -30.41
CA VAL A 38 27.15 20.36 -30.96
C VAL A 38 28.67 20.31 -30.73
N ALA A 39 29.39 21.40 -31.01
CA ALA A 39 30.84 21.47 -30.79
C ALA A 39 31.22 21.32 -29.31
N ARG A 40 30.36 21.77 -28.40
CA ARG A 40 30.52 21.57 -26.94
C ARG A 40 30.09 20.19 -26.45
N GLY A 41 29.49 19.36 -27.31
CA GLY A 41 28.91 18.07 -26.93
C GLY A 41 27.67 18.19 -26.03
N THR A 42 27.04 19.36 -25.96
CA THR A 42 25.84 19.58 -25.13
C THR A 42 24.57 18.98 -25.77
N ILE A 43 24.54 18.94 -27.10
CA ILE A 43 23.50 18.28 -27.90
C ILE A 43 24.16 17.40 -28.96
N LEU A 44 23.43 16.40 -29.45
CA LEU A 44 23.88 15.61 -30.61
C LEU A 44 23.62 16.41 -31.90
N LYS A 45 24.42 16.15 -32.94
CA LYS A 45 24.25 16.83 -34.22
C LYS A 45 22.89 16.46 -34.83
N PRO A 46 21.93 17.40 -34.97
CA PRO A 46 20.61 17.08 -35.50
C PRO A 46 20.68 16.73 -36.98
N GLN A 47 19.63 16.08 -37.49
CA GLN A 47 19.52 15.78 -38.91
C GLN A 47 19.48 17.08 -39.72
N ILE A 48 20.17 17.07 -40.86
CA ILE A 48 20.18 18.18 -41.80
C ILE A 48 19.20 17.86 -42.94
N ALA A 49 18.34 18.83 -43.25
CA ALA A 49 17.46 18.81 -44.43
C ALA A 49 17.64 20.12 -45.23
N PHE A 50 17.13 20.14 -46.46
CA PHE A 50 17.16 21.32 -47.32
C PHE A 50 15.74 21.80 -47.60
N LEU A 51 15.50 23.08 -47.35
CA LEU A 51 14.27 23.75 -47.77
C LEU A 51 14.55 24.54 -49.04
N GLU A 52 13.71 24.39 -50.05
CA GLU A 52 13.72 25.28 -51.23
C GLU A 52 12.95 26.56 -50.87
N GLU A 53 13.67 27.68 -50.80
CA GLU A 53 13.12 29.00 -50.51
C GLU A 53 13.36 29.90 -51.73
N ILE A 54 12.36 30.68 -52.14
CA ILE A 54 12.51 31.63 -53.25
C ILE A 54 13.28 32.85 -52.72
N SER A 55 14.40 33.17 -53.36
CA SER A 55 15.18 34.36 -53.03
C SER A 55 14.46 35.66 -53.39
N ASN A 56 14.98 36.77 -52.86
CA ASN A 56 14.52 38.12 -53.23
C ASN A 56 14.68 38.44 -54.74
N LEU A 57 15.41 37.59 -55.48
CA LEU A 57 15.63 37.65 -56.93
C LEU A 57 14.74 36.66 -57.70
N GLY A 58 13.78 36.00 -57.04
CA GLY A 58 12.87 35.04 -57.66
C GLY A 58 13.47 33.66 -57.96
N LEU A 59 14.73 33.42 -57.59
CA LEU A 59 15.42 32.15 -57.83
C LEU A 59 15.25 31.19 -56.65
N PRO A 60 15.02 29.88 -56.88
CA PRO A 60 14.98 28.88 -55.83
C PRO A 60 16.38 28.70 -55.23
N ILE A 61 16.50 28.87 -53.92
CA ILE A 61 17.72 28.64 -53.15
C ILE A 61 17.46 27.51 -52.17
N LYS A 62 18.36 26.52 -52.15
CA LYS A 62 18.37 25.46 -51.14
C LYS A 62 19.01 25.99 -49.86
N ARG A 63 18.22 26.14 -48.80
CA ARG A 63 18.71 26.48 -47.47
C ARG A 63 18.76 25.26 -46.58
N GLU A 64 19.91 25.07 -45.97
CA GLU A 64 20.14 24.01 -45.00
C GLU A 64 19.45 24.34 -43.66
N ILE A 65 18.61 23.42 -43.18
CA ILE A 65 17.87 23.49 -41.93
C ILE A 65 18.19 22.27 -41.05
N TYR A 66 18.22 22.47 -39.74
CA TYR A 66 18.25 21.37 -38.77
C TYR A 66 16.83 20.89 -38.46
N VAL A 67 16.67 19.57 -38.33
CA VAL A 67 15.40 18.89 -37.99
C VAL A 67 15.61 18.07 -36.72
N PHE A 68 14.74 18.29 -35.74
CA PHE A 68 14.68 17.56 -34.48
C PHE A 68 13.49 16.60 -34.53
N ASP A 69 13.77 15.31 -34.42
CA ASP A 69 12.76 14.27 -34.27
C ASP A 69 12.42 14.03 -32.79
N HIS A 70 11.58 13.02 -32.52
CA HIS A 70 11.25 12.63 -31.15
C HIS A 70 12.46 12.25 -30.29
N ALA A 71 13.48 11.62 -30.89
CA ALA A 71 14.69 11.21 -30.17
C ALA A 71 15.53 12.42 -29.72
N HIS A 72 15.54 13.48 -30.53
CA HIS A 72 16.29 14.71 -30.27
C HIS A 72 15.42 15.85 -29.73
N LYS A 73 14.20 15.54 -29.29
CA LYS A 73 13.27 16.53 -28.70
C LYS A 73 13.90 17.28 -27.52
N ARG A 74 14.68 16.59 -26.68
CA ARG A 74 15.42 17.20 -25.56
C ARG A 74 16.34 18.32 -26.03
N ASP A 75 17.06 18.08 -27.11
CA ASP A 75 18.08 18.99 -27.62
C ASP A 75 17.46 20.29 -28.16
N SER A 76 16.24 20.20 -28.70
CA SER A 76 15.47 21.37 -29.10
C SER A 76 15.13 22.30 -27.92
N PHE A 77 14.85 21.75 -26.73
CA PHE A 77 14.62 22.55 -25.52
C PHE A 77 15.88 23.25 -25.05
N ILE A 78 17.04 22.60 -25.17
CA ILE A 78 18.33 23.19 -24.80
C ILE A 78 18.65 24.38 -25.72
N VAL A 79 18.41 24.23 -27.02
CA VAL A 79 18.59 25.31 -28.01
C VAL A 79 17.69 26.50 -27.66
N VAL A 80 16.41 26.26 -27.37
CA VAL A 80 15.46 27.31 -26.96
C VAL A 80 15.88 27.98 -25.66
N ALA A 81 16.28 27.21 -24.65
CA ALA A 81 16.74 27.74 -23.36
C ALA A 81 17.97 28.66 -23.51
N GLN A 82 18.90 28.30 -24.40
CA GLN A 82 20.08 29.12 -24.68
C GLN A 82 19.74 30.40 -25.47
N LEU A 83 18.75 30.36 -26.36
CA LEU A 83 18.34 31.48 -27.21
C LEU A 83 17.36 32.44 -26.52
N SER A 84 16.59 31.97 -25.54
CA SER A 84 15.65 32.75 -24.74
C SER A 84 15.93 32.60 -23.25
N PRO A 85 16.97 33.29 -22.75
CA PRO A 85 17.23 33.37 -21.31
C PRO A 85 16.06 34.04 -20.57
N GLU A 86 15.30 34.91 -21.22
CA GLU A 86 14.12 35.56 -20.62
C GLU A 86 12.99 34.55 -20.35
N PHE A 87 12.76 33.60 -21.26
CA PHE A 87 11.83 32.51 -21.03
C PHE A 87 12.29 31.62 -19.87
N THR A 88 13.59 31.33 -19.81
CA THR A 88 14.19 30.56 -18.72
C THR A 88 14.07 31.29 -17.38
N ALA A 89 14.24 32.61 -17.35
CA ALA A 89 14.05 33.43 -16.15
C ALA A 89 12.59 33.35 -15.64
N LYS A 90 11.60 33.51 -16.53
CA LYS A 90 10.17 33.37 -16.16
C LYS A 90 9.85 31.98 -15.60
N LEU A 91 10.48 30.93 -16.13
CA LEU A 91 10.34 29.58 -15.60
C LEU A 91 10.86 29.50 -14.17
N VAL A 92 12.04 30.05 -13.91
CA VAL A 92 12.66 30.08 -12.57
C VAL A 92 11.82 30.91 -11.60
N ASP A 93 11.39 32.10 -11.99
CA ASP A 93 10.54 32.97 -11.18
C ASP A 93 9.25 32.23 -10.79
N ARG A 94 8.64 31.51 -11.73
CA ARG A 94 7.44 30.72 -11.47
C ARG A 94 7.66 29.59 -10.48
N TRP A 95 8.82 28.92 -10.53
CA TRP A 95 9.19 27.92 -9.53
C TRP A 95 9.37 28.53 -8.16
N GLN A 96 10.04 29.68 -8.07
CA GLN A 96 10.21 30.41 -6.81
C GLN A 96 8.86 30.85 -6.22
N GLU A 97 7.93 31.33 -7.04
CA GLU A 97 6.56 31.65 -6.60
C GLU A 97 5.84 30.43 -6.03
N LEU A 98 5.93 29.28 -6.70
CA LEU A 98 5.31 28.03 -6.25
C LEU A 98 5.92 27.54 -4.93
N GLU A 99 7.24 27.62 -4.80
CA GLU A 99 7.96 27.28 -3.57
C GLU A 99 7.57 28.22 -2.43
N ALA A 100 7.50 29.53 -2.68
CA ALA A 100 7.08 30.53 -1.70
C ALA A 100 5.60 30.33 -1.28
N ALA A 101 4.73 30.03 -2.23
CA ALA A 101 3.33 29.70 -1.95
C ALA A 101 3.21 28.43 -1.11
N ALA A 102 3.92 27.36 -1.48
CA ALA A 102 3.94 26.11 -0.73
C ALA A 102 4.49 26.30 0.69
N ALA A 103 5.58 27.06 0.85
CA ALA A 103 6.14 27.40 2.15
C ALA A 103 5.17 28.22 3.01
N SER A 104 4.40 29.12 2.40
CA SER A 104 3.38 29.92 3.09
C SER A 104 2.18 29.08 3.54
N THR A 105 1.77 28.08 2.74
CA THR A 105 0.70 27.14 3.11
C THR A 105 1.07 26.27 4.32
N LEU A 106 2.35 25.93 4.50
CA LEU A 106 2.81 25.15 5.66
C LEU A 106 2.81 25.92 6.99
N GLN A 107 2.59 27.24 6.98
CA GLN A 107 2.51 28.08 8.18
C GLN A 107 1.08 28.34 8.68
N GLN A 108 0.04 27.87 7.99
CA GLN A 108 -1.35 28.00 8.43
C GLN A 108 -1.81 26.79 9.24
N PRO A 109 -2.43 26.98 10.43
CA PRO A 109 -3.02 25.90 11.20
C PRO A 109 -4.45 25.67 10.70
N SER A 110 -4.62 24.88 9.63
CA SER A 110 -5.93 24.29 9.35
C SER A 110 -5.81 23.03 8.51
N ILE A 111 -6.52 22.03 9.00
CA ILE A 111 -6.78 20.71 8.43
C ILE A 111 -7.36 20.89 7.03
N GLN A 112 -6.71 20.35 6.00
CA GLN A 112 -7.36 19.64 4.90
C GLN A 112 -6.35 18.83 4.08
N SER A 113 -6.71 17.55 3.92
CA SER A 113 -6.07 16.53 3.12
C SER A 113 -6.16 16.83 1.63
N ASP A 114 -5.05 16.59 0.95
CA ASP A 114 -4.88 16.20 -0.47
C ASP A 114 -3.79 17.02 -1.15
N ALA A 115 -2.52 16.75 -0.81
CA ALA A 115 -1.37 17.27 -1.53
C ALA A 115 -0.11 16.41 -1.28
N TYR A 116 0.38 15.78 -2.34
CA TYR A 116 1.74 15.28 -2.56
C TYR A 116 2.44 14.62 -1.35
N THR A 117 2.25 13.31 -1.23
CA THR A 117 3.04 12.46 -0.34
C THR A 117 4.51 12.48 -0.80
N LEU A 118 5.33 13.35 -0.19
CA LEU A 118 6.72 12.99 0.15
C LEU A 118 6.66 11.57 0.73
N PRO A 119 7.60 10.64 0.43
CA PRO A 119 7.54 9.30 1.00
C PRO A 119 7.55 9.44 2.53
N TYR A 120 6.35 9.40 3.13
CA TYR A 120 6.16 9.37 4.55
C TYR A 120 6.86 8.08 4.97
N GLN A 121 8.00 8.22 5.62
CA GLN A 121 8.67 7.10 6.27
C GLN A 121 8.14 7.11 7.70
N PRO A 122 7.06 6.35 8.01
CA PRO A 122 6.67 6.17 9.39
C PRO A 122 7.89 5.67 10.16
N ALA A 123 8.09 6.20 11.38
CA ALA A 123 9.14 5.71 12.26
C ALA A 123 9.05 4.18 12.38
N ILE A 124 10.19 3.49 12.46
CA ILE A 124 10.25 2.02 12.40
C ILE A 124 9.32 1.36 13.43
N GLU A 125 9.10 2.00 14.59
CA GLU A 125 8.20 1.48 15.62
C GLU A 125 6.72 1.51 15.19
N ILE A 126 6.31 2.52 14.41
CA ILE A 126 4.95 2.59 13.84
C ILE A 126 4.76 1.46 12.83
N GLN A 127 5.76 1.20 11.99
CA GLN A 127 5.71 0.10 11.02
C GLN A 127 5.63 -1.27 11.70
N ILE A 128 6.43 -1.48 12.76
CA ILE A 128 6.38 -2.69 13.57
C ILE A 128 5.01 -2.84 14.23
N ALA A 129 4.48 -1.77 14.83
CA ALA A 129 3.16 -1.77 15.46
C ALA A 129 2.07 -2.12 14.44
N GLU A 130 2.07 -1.49 13.27
CA GLU A 130 1.10 -1.77 12.21
C GLU A 130 1.19 -3.23 11.72
N LEU A 131 2.40 -3.72 11.47
CA LEU A 131 2.62 -5.11 11.06
C LEU A 131 2.12 -6.09 12.13
N ALA A 132 2.42 -5.82 13.40
CA ALA A 132 1.95 -6.64 14.53
C ALA A 132 0.42 -6.67 14.60
N MET A 133 -0.26 -5.52 14.48
CA MET A 133 -1.73 -5.47 14.49
C MET A 133 -2.35 -6.27 13.35
N ARG A 134 -1.76 -6.20 12.14
CA ARG A 134 -2.25 -6.91 10.95
C ARG A 134 -2.00 -8.42 11.02
N THR A 135 -0.86 -8.84 11.58
CA THR A 135 -0.43 -10.24 11.55
C THR A 135 -0.87 -11.04 12.76
N LEU A 136 -0.90 -10.45 13.95
CA LEU A 136 -1.14 -11.15 15.21
C LEU A 136 -2.62 -11.26 15.61
N LYS A 137 -3.56 -10.81 14.75
CA LYS A 137 -5.01 -10.76 15.02
C LYS A 137 -5.32 -10.22 16.43
N MET A 138 -4.68 -9.12 16.81
CA MET A 138 -4.83 -8.51 18.14
C MET A 138 -6.28 -8.08 18.39
N SER A 139 -6.73 -8.15 19.65
CA SER A 139 -7.96 -7.50 20.12
C SER A 139 -7.85 -5.98 20.01
N ASP A 140 -8.96 -5.27 19.84
CA ASP A 140 -8.98 -3.81 19.75
C ASP A 140 -8.49 -3.13 21.04
N THR A 141 -8.72 -3.74 22.18
CA THR A 141 -8.19 -3.37 23.50
C THR A 141 -6.67 -3.44 23.50
N SER A 142 -6.09 -4.51 22.94
CA SER A 142 -4.64 -4.63 22.81
C SER A 142 -4.07 -3.65 21.79
N LYS A 143 -4.79 -3.36 20.70
CA LYS A 143 -4.40 -2.32 19.73
C LYS A 143 -4.37 -0.94 20.38
N ILE A 144 -5.40 -0.58 21.15
CA ILE A 144 -5.48 0.70 21.88
C ILE A 144 -4.33 0.84 22.86
N ARG A 145 -4.07 -0.20 23.66
CA ARG A 145 -2.93 -0.18 24.60
C ARG A 145 -1.60 0.01 23.89
N MET A 146 -1.41 -0.66 22.76
CA MET A 146 -0.19 -0.51 21.98
C MET A 146 -0.04 0.90 21.39
N LEU A 147 -1.13 1.48 20.87
CA LEU A 147 -1.13 2.86 20.38
C LEU A 147 -0.90 3.88 21.48
N ALA A 148 -1.49 3.68 22.66
CA ALA A 148 -1.29 4.54 23.82
C ALA A 148 0.18 4.57 24.24
N LEU A 149 0.81 3.39 24.35
CA LEU A 149 2.24 3.26 24.67
C LEU A 149 3.12 3.95 23.60
N LEU A 150 2.74 3.84 22.33
CA LEU A 150 3.47 4.49 21.24
C LEU A 150 3.34 6.03 21.28
N CYS A 151 2.17 6.55 21.65
CA CYS A 151 1.98 7.98 21.88
C CYS A 151 2.88 8.47 23.01
N GLU A 152 2.88 7.78 24.15
CA GLU A 152 3.69 8.12 25.33
C GLU A 152 5.19 8.12 25.01
N THR A 153 5.70 7.09 24.33
CA THR A 153 7.11 7.00 23.93
C THR A 153 7.53 8.09 22.94
N LYS A 154 6.60 8.62 22.14
CA LYS A 154 6.85 9.74 21.23
C LYS A 154 6.54 11.12 21.87
N GLY A 155 6.25 11.17 23.17
CA GLY A 155 5.93 12.41 23.88
C GLY A 155 4.58 13.03 23.50
N SER A 156 3.69 12.24 22.89
CA SER A 156 2.35 12.65 22.47
C SER A 156 1.30 12.21 23.50
N LYS A 157 0.22 12.99 23.63
CA LYS A 157 -0.91 12.62 24.49
C LYS A 157 -1.75 11.55 23.81
N SER A 158 -2.16 10.53 24.56
CA SER A 158 -3.04 9.44 24.10
C SER A 158 -4.53 9.71 24.34
N ASN A 159 -4.91 10.91 24.81
CA ASN A 159 -6.28 11.26 25.21
C ASN A 159 -7.32 11.30 24.07
N PHE A 160 -6.88 11.16 22.82
CA PHE A 160 -7.76 10.99 21.67
C PHE A 160 -8.11 9.52 21.40
N LEU A 161 -7.39 8.58 22.02
CA LEU A 161 -7.73 7.16 21.95
C LEU A 161 -8.90 6.89 22.91
N PRO A 162 -9.85 6.01 22.54
CA PRO A 162 -10.94 5.65 23.43
C PRO A 162 -10.43 4.83 24.61
N ASP A 163 -10.98 5.08 25.81
CA ASP A 163 -10.66 4.32 27.02
C ASP A 163 -11.19 2.87 26.96
N TYR A 164 -12.22 2.64 26.15
CA TYR A 164 -12.88 1.35 25.98
C TYR A 164 -13.37 1.19 24.54
N VAL A 165 -13.28 -0.05 24.02
CA VAL A 165 -13.94 -0.46 22.77
C VAL A 165 -14.86 -1.62 23.07
N ASP A 166 -16.06 -1.52 22.51
CA ASP A 166 -17.06 -2.58 22.56
C ASP A 166 -16.61 -3.74 21.66
N GLU A 167 -15.84 -4.66 22.26
CA GLU A 167 -15.43 -5.90 21.63
C GLU A 167 -16.36 -7.04 22.01
N SER A 168 -16.62 -7.95 21.06
CA SER A 168 -17.32 -9.21 21.31
C SER A 168 -16.74 -9.91 22.54
N LEU A 169 -17.52 -9.94 23.63
CA LEU A 169 -17.09 -10.48 24.91
C LEU A 169 -16.71 -11.96 24.72
N VAL A 170 -15.49 -12.32 25.13
CA VAL A 170 -14.99 -13.70 25.06
C VAL A 170 -14.89 -14.33 26.44
N ARG A 171 -15.27 -15.61 26.55
CA ARG A 171 -15.24 -16.38 27.80
C ARG A 171 -14.79 -17.82 27.51
N ALA A 172 -14.16 -18.47 28.48
CA ALA A 172 -13.88 -19.90 28.37
C ALA A 172 -15.19 -20.70 28.35
N ILE A 173 -15.18 -21.87 27.69
CA ILE A 173 -16.40 -22.69 27.49
C ILE A 173 -17.01 -23.20 28.79
N THR A 174 -16.18 -23.51 29.80
CA THR A 174 -16.65 -24.00 31.10
C THR A 174 -17.51 -22.98 31.84
N PRO A 175 -17.07 -21.71 32.04
CA PRO A 175 -17.93 -20.65 32.56
C PRO A 175 -19.23 -20.47 31.77
N LEU A 176 -19.16 -20.47 30.43
CA LEU A 176 -20.35 -20.27 29.58
C LEU A 176 -21.41 -21.35 29.82
N LEU A 177 -21.00 -22.62 29.84
CA LEU A 177 -21.90 -23.74 30.12
C LEU A 177 -22.45 -23.73 31.56
N LYS A 178 -21.62 -23.37 32.54
CA LYS A 178 -22.05 -23.34 33.95
C LYS A 178 -23.03 -22.21 34.25
N GLU A 179 -22.83 -21.03 33.65
CA GLU A 179 -23.71 -19.88 33.84
C GLU A 179 -25.14 -20.18 33.39
N ILE A 180 -25.31 -20.91 32.30
CA ILE A 180 -26.62 -21.35 31.81
C ILE A 180 -27.12 -22.65 32.46
N GLY A 181 -26.38 -23.21 33.44
CA GLY A 181 -26.74 -24.45 34.13
C GLY A 181 -26.69 -25.71 33.25
N HIS A 182 -25.96 -25.70 32.14
CA HIS A 182 -25.95 -26.79 31.18
C HIS A 182 -25.22 -28.04 31.72
N PRO A 183 -25.76 -29.26 31.55
CA PRO A 183 -25.16 -30.50 32.10
C PRO A 183 -23.75 -30.80 31.57
N LEU A 184 -23.39 -30.25 30.40
CA LEU A 184 -22.04 -30.38 29.84
C LEU A 184 -20.99 -29.54 30.60
N GLY A 185 -21.40 -28.57 31.43
CA GLY A 185 -20.48 -27.70 32.18
C GLY A 185 -19.56 -28.46 33.14
N SER A 186 -19.97 -29.63 33.62
CA SER A 186 -19.15 -30.54 34.44
C SER A 186 -18.43 -31.62 33.63
N GLN A 187 -18.69 -31.69 32.32
CA GLN A 187 -18.17 -32.74 31.42
C GLN A 187 -17.32 -32.15 30.29
N VAL A 188 -16.78 -30.94 30.47
CA VAL A 188 -16.05 -30.22 29.41
C VAL A 188 -14.86 -31.02 28.91
N ALA A 189 -13.97 -31.45 29.81
CA ALA A 189 -12.78 -32.21 29.42
C ALA A 189 -13.10 -33.59 28.82
N LYS A 190 -14.18 -34.24 29.28
CA LYS A 190 -14.51 -35.63 28.91
C LYS A 190 -15.39 -35.75 27.67
N LYS A 191 -16.27 -34.76 27.42
CA LYS A 191 -17.25 -34.80 26.33
C LYS A 191 -17.14 -33.61 25.39
N VAL A 192 -17.06 -32.38 25.92
CA VAL A 192 -17.12 -31.17 25.10
C VAL A 192 -15.87 -31.01 24.26
N ASN A 193 -14.68 -31.03 24.88
CA ASN A 193 -13.45 -30.81 24.13
C ASN A 193 -13.20 -31.90 23.07
N PRO A 194 -13.38 -33.21 23.36
CA PRO A 194 -13.28 -34.24 22.33
C PRO A 194 -14.32 -34.09 21.21
N ALA A 195 -15.55 -33.67 21.52
CA ALA A 195 -16.56 -33.41 20.50
C ALA A 195 -16.19 -32.22 19.62
N LEU A 196 -15.73 -31.11 20.21
CA LEU A 196 -15.26 -29.94 19.46
C LEU A 196 -14.02 -30.24 18.62
N GLU A 197 -13.14 -31.12 19.09
CA GLU A 197 -12.01 -31.61 18.29
C GLU A 197 -12.48 -32.45 17.10
N ALA A 198 -13.39 -33.39 17.33
CA ALA A 198 -13.95 -34.23 16.25
C ALA A 198 -14.78 -33.42 15.25
N MET A 199 -15.42 -32.33 15.69
CA MET A 199 -16.09 -31.35 14.82
C MET A 199 -15.12 -30.44 14.06
N GLY A 200 -13.81 -30.55 14.29
CA GLY A 200 -12.80 -29.70 13.64
C GLY A 200 -12.71 -28.28 14.19
N ILE A 201 -13.33 -27.97 15.34
CA ILE A 201 -13.35 -26.65 15.98
C ILE A 201 -12.14 -26.44 16.89
N LEU A 202 -11.73 -27.49 17.60
CA LEU A 202 -10.53 -27.49 18.44
C LEU A 202 -9.45 -28.40 17.85
N GLN A 203 -8.21 -28.10 18.20
CA GLN A 203 -7.06 -28.98 17.99
C GLN A 203 -6.17 -28.99 19.23
N HIS A 204 -5.47 -30.11 19.45
CA HIS A 204 -4.40 -30.19 20.43
C HIS A 204 -3.06 -29.74 19.82
N LEU A 205 -2.40 -28.80 20.50
CA LEU A 205 -1.02 -28.43 20.24
C LEU A 205 -0.14 -28.88 21.40
N SER A 206 1.16 -29.01 21.15
CA SER A 206 2.13 -29.42 22.17
C SER A 206 3.35 -28.52 22.21
N ARG A 207 3.96 -28.42 23.40
CA ARG A 207 5.27 -27.78 23.58
C ARG A 207 6.16 -28.63 24.48
N LYS A 208 7.47 -28.48 24.33
CA LYS A 208 8.46 -29.04 25.26
C LYS A 208 8.55 -28.20 26.53
N GLY A 209 8.47 -28.86 27.68
CA GLY A 209 8.72 -28.30 29.01
C GLY A 209 10.22 -28.23 29.35
N ARG A 210 10.55 -27.77 30.57
CA ARG A 210 11.95 -27.64 31.04
C ARG A 210 12.70 -28.99 31.07
N ASN A 211 11.99 -30.10 31.25
CA ASN A 211 12.56 -31.44 31.39
C ASN A 211 12.20 -32.35 30.21
N ASN A 212 12.06 -31.81 28.99
CA ASN A 212 11.58 -32.55 27.80
C ASN A 212 10.16 -33.16 27.92
N GLU A 213 9.42 -32.87 28.99
CA GLU A 213 8.01 -33.24 29.12
C GLU A 213 7.18 -32.56 28.02
N ILE A 214 6.30 -33.32 27.37
CA ILE A 214 5.37 -32.80 26.36
C ILE A 214 4.14 -32.26 27.10
N LYS A 215 3.89 -30.95 26.99
CA LYS A 215 2.70 -30.30 27.52
C LYS A 215 1.73 -30.00 26.41
N TRP A 216 0.52 -30.55 26.54
CA TRP A 216 -0.58 -30.38 25.60
C TRP A 216 -1.46 -29.22 26.01
N PHE A 217 -1.95 -28.47 25.02
CA PHE A 217 -2.88 -27.37 25.24
C PHE A 217 -3.83 -27.25 24.05
N TRP A 218 -4.98 -26.64 24.28
CA TRP A 218 -6.03 -26.49 23.29
C TRP A 218 -5.83 -25.23 22.44
N ASN A 219 -6.26 -25.30 21.19
CA ASN A 219 -6.25 -24.17 20.26
C ASN A 219 -7.46 -24.28 19.33
N LEU A 220 -8.10 -23.16 18.99
CA LEU A 220 -9.11 -23.09 17.94
C LEU A 220 -8.46 -23.27 16.58
N THR A 221 -9.08 -24.08 15.73
CA THR A 221 -8.75 -24.18 14.30
C THR A 221 -9.25 -22.96 13.54
N ASP A 222 -8.99 -22.89 12.23
CA ASP A 222 -9.57 -21.84 11.38
C ASP A 222 -11.11 -21.86 11.38
N GLU A 223 -11.74 -23.03 11.44
CA GLU A 223 -13.19 -23.15 11.64
C GLU A 223 -13.59 -22.65 13.04
N GLY A 224 -12.84 -23.03 14.07
CA GLY A 224 -13.13 -22.62 15.45
C GLY A 224 -13.01 -21.12 15.70
N LEU A 225 -12.18 -20.41 14.92
CA LEU A 225 -12.05 -18.95 15.00
C LEU A 225 -13.34 -18.19 14.62
N GLN A 226 -14.32 -18.86 14.02
CA GLN A 226 -15.64 -18.27 13.82
C GLN A 226 -16.42 -18.13 15.13
N TYR A 227 -16.12 -18.96 16.13
CA TYR A 227 -16.83 -19.00 17.42
C TYR A 227 -16.03 -18.38 18.56
N GLY A 228 -14.79 -17.95 18.31
CA GLY A 228 -13.91 -17.46 19.36
C GLY A 228 -12.55 -16.99 18.86
N ARG A 229 -11.62 -16.81 19.78
CA ARG A 229 -10.21 -16.51 19.49
C ARG A 229 -9.28 -17.25 20.43
N ASN A 230 -8.06 -17.45 19.96
CA ASN A 230 -6.97 -17.98 20.78
C ASN A 230 -6.28 -16.82 21.48
N GLU A 231 -6.31 -16.83 22.81
CA GLU A 231 -5.53 -15.89 23.60
C GLU A 231 -4.30 -16.58 24.20
N THR A 232 -3.24 -15.83 24.43
CA THR A 232 -2.07 -16.33 25.14
C THR A 232 -2.49 -16.79 26.54
N SER A 233 -2.09 -18.01 26.93
CA SER A 233 -2.40 -18.55 28.25
C SER A 233 -1.78 -17.68 29.35
N PRO A 234 -2.54 -17.32 30.40
CA PRO A 234 -2.00 -16.54 31.52
C PRO A 234 -0.92 -17.30 32.30
N ASN A 235 -0.93 -18.63 32.22
CA ASN A 235 0.04 -19.49 32.90
C ASN A 235 1.33 -19.69 32.09
N ASN A 236 1.26 -19.56 30.76
CA ASN A 236 2.42 -19.75 29.91
C ASN A 236 2.32 -18.99 28.58
N PRO A 237 3.28 -18.10 28.27
CA PRO A 237 3.25 -17.33 27.03
C PRO A 237 3.49 -18.17 25.76
N ARG A 238 3.87 -19.45 25.90
CA ARG A 238 4.05 -20.40 24.78
C ARG A 238 2.86 -21.33 24.57
N GLU A 239 1.76 -21.08 25.27
CA GLU A 239 0.50 -21.83 25.15
C GLU A 239 -0.63 -20.87 24.79
N THR A 240 -1.65 -21.41 24.14
CA THR A 240 -2.89 -20.71 23.88
C THR A 240 -4.00 -21.24 24.78
N GLN A 241 -5.02 -20.41 24.99
CA GLN A 241 -6.30 -20.80 25.54
C GLN A 241 -7.42 -20.39 24.56
N PRO A 242 -8.31 -21.32 24.17
CA PRO A 242 -9.52 -20.99 23.42
C PRO A 242 -10.50 -20.21 24.29
N LEU A 243 -10.89 -19.02 23.84
CA LEU A 243 -12.03 -18.28 24.40
C LEU A 243 -13.09 -18.11 23.31
N PHE A 244 -14.36 -18.24 23.70
CA PHE A 244 -15.51 -18.23 22.79
C PHE A 244 -16.29 -16.93 22.93
N PHE A 245 -16.76 -16.40 21.80
CA PHE A 245 -17.62 -15.22 21.77
C PHE A 245 -18.96 -15.54 22.43
N VAL A 246 -19.35 -14.75 23.43
CA VAL A 246 -20.59 -14.93 24.20
C VAL A 246 -21.81 -14.87 23.28
N GLU A 247 -21.80 -13.98 22.29
CA GLU A 247 -22.87 -13.83 21.30
C GLU A 247 -23.03 -15.03 20.35
N ARG A 248 -21.94 -15.74 20.02
CA ARG A 248 -21.96 -16.91 19.12
C ARG A 248 -22.03 -18.24 19.86
N PHE A 249 -21.85 -18.22 21.18
CA PHE A 249 -21.89 -19.43 21.99
C PHE A 249 -23.21 -20.22 21.87
N PRO A 250 -24.41 -19.60 21.79
CA PRO A 250 -25.66 -20.35 21.60
C PRO A 250 -25.69 -21.18 20.30
N GLU A 251 -25.14 -20.63 19.21
CA GLU A 251 -25.04 -21.34 17.93
C GLU A 251 -24.08 -22.54 18.02
N LEU A 252 -22.91 -22.31 18.63
CA LEU A 252 -21.93 -23.37 18.86
C LEU A 252 -22.50 -24.49 19.74
N LEU A 253 -23.22 -24.13 20.80
CA LEU A 253 -23.85 -25.08 21.71
C LEU A 253 -24.86 -25.97 20.98
N LYS A 254 -25.70 -25.38 20.13
CA LYS A 254 -26.66 -26.14 19.32
C LYS A 254 -25.97 -27.14 18.38
N ARG A 255 -24.87 -26.74 17.73
CA ARG A 255 -24.06 -27.66 16.89
C ARG A 255 -23.47 -28.80 17.72
N LEU A 256 -22.94 -28.47 18.91
CA LEU A 256 -22.34 -29.44 19.83
C LEU A 256 -23.38 -30.46 20.33
N GLU A 257 -24.57 -30.01 20.72
CA GLU A 257 -25.67 -30.87 21.14
C GLU A 257 -26.08 -31.83 20.01
N ALA A 258 -26.32 -31.30 18.81
CA ALA A 258 -26.68 -32.12 17.65
C ALA A 258 -25.62 -33.20 17.34
N TYR A 259 -24.34 -32.86 17.46
CA TYR A 259 -23.24 -33.81 17.29
C TYR A 259 -23.21 -34.88 18.38
N ILE A 260 -23.38 -34.49 19.64
CA ILE A 260 -23.37 -35.43 20.78
C ILE A 260 -24.57 -36.38 20.69
N ASP A 261 -25.76 -35.86 20.38
CA ASP A 261 -26.99 -36.65 20.27
C ASP A 261 -26.91 -37.65 19.11
N SER A 262 -26.36 -37.23 17.96
CA SER A 262 -26.16 -38.10 16.80
C SER A 262 -25.18 -39.25 17.08
N ASN A 263 -24.17 -39.01 17.93
CA ASN A 263 -23.20 -40.03 18.33
C ASN A 263 -23.59 -40.81 19.60
N ALA A 264 -24.71 -40.47 20.25
CA ALA A 264 -25.26 -41.21 21.37
C ALA A 264 -26.18 -42.36 20.93
N LEU A 265 -26.61 -42.40 19.67
CA LEU A 265 -27.39 -43.50 19.09
C LEU A 265 -26.46 -44.70 18.84
N PRO A 266 -26.68 -45.85 19.50
CA PRO A 266 -25.80 -47.01 19.35
C PRO A 266 -25.89 -47.55 17.93
N GLY A 267 -24.72 -47.90 17.37
CA GLY A 267 -24.62 -48.72 16.19
C GLY A 267 -25.53 -49.94 16.31
N THR A 268 -26.44 -50.06 15.35
CA THR A 268 -27.05 -51.34 15.01
C THR A 268 -25.92 -52.27 14.59
N ASN A 269 -25.42 -53.05 15.55
CA ASN A 269 -24.65 -54.26 15.28
C ASN A 269 -25.51 -55.14 14.38
N SER A 270 -25.22 -55.13 13.07
CA SER A 270 -25.66 -56.18 12.17
C SER A 270 -24.68 -57.34 12.36
N GLN A 271 -25.17 -58.42 12.97
CA GLN A 271 -24.65 -59.76 12.75
C GLN A 271 -24.83 -60.15 11.29
#